data_AF-A0A1G0AL35-F1
#
_entry.id   AF-A0A1G0AL35-F1
#
_cell.length_a   1.000
_cell.length_b   1.000
_cell.length_c   1.000
_cell.angle_alpha   90.00
_cell.angle_beta   90.00
_cell.angle_gamma   90.00
#
_symmetry.space_group_name_H-M   'P 1'
#
loop_
_entity.id
_entity.type
_entity.pdbx_description
1 polymer ?
#
loop_
_entity_poly.entity_id
_entity_poly.type
_entity_poly.pdbx_seq_one_letter_code
_entity_poly.pdbx_strand_id
1 'polypeptide(L)'
;MEEILGGGQPRPESRAILDASETWLETRPLSPKEREDADSLLRGAPVGRGEAETLALAASLGMAALMDDRVAIDVARIRGTETRWTTSVVLEAYRAGALDRKGATETIENLVAAGLWIRQDVLLRILATLGPD
;
A
#
# COMPACT_ATOMS: atom_id res chain seq x y z
N MET A 1 13.15 -12.78 -8.42
CA MET A 1 13.14 -14.25 -8.44
C MET A 1 13.53 -14.88 -7.08
N GLU A 2 14.10 -14.13 -6.12
CA GLU A 2 14.44 -14.66 -4.78
C GLU A 2 13.66 -14.02 -3.60
N GLU A 3 12.60 -13.24 -3.88
CA GLU A 3 11.44 -13.12 -2.98
C GLU A 3 10.14 -12.84 -3.74
N ILE A 4 9.88 -11.76 -4.46
CA ILE A 4 10.55 -10.52 -4.87
C ILE A 4 10.37 -9.47 -3.73
N LEU A 5 11.31 -9.00 -2.89
CA LEU A 5 12.78 -8.99 -2.70
C LEU A 5 13.20 -8.93 -1.16
N GLY A 6 13.15 -10.03 -0.37
CA GLY A 6 12.99 -10.02 1.13
C GLY A 6 12.54 -11.32 1.92
N GLY A 7 12.16 -12.44 1.29
CA GLY A 7 11.91 -13.76 1.93
C GLY A 7 10.48 -14.32 2.09
N GLY A 8 9.42 -13.80 1.45
CA GLY A 8 8.07 -14.40 1.43
C GLY A 8 7.82 -15.57 0.44
N GLN A 9 6.70 -16.31 0.58
CA GLN A 9 6.27 -17.35 -0.39
C GLN A 9 5.73 -16.72 -1.69
N PRO A 10 6.14 -17.20 -2.88
CA PRO A 10 5.71 -16.64 -4.16
C PRO A 10 4.20 -16.84 -4.40
N ARG A 11 3.52 -15.81 -4.91
CA ARG A 11 2.09 -15.83 -5.25
C ARG A 11 1.88 -15.50 -6.74
N PRO A 12 0.75 -15.90 -7.36
CA PRO A 12 0.46 -15.60 -8.77
C PRO A 12 0.59 -14.10 -9.12
N GLU A 13 0.32 -13.24 -8.15
CA GLU A 13 0.28 -11.78 -8.27
C GLU A 13 1.68 -11.13 -8.32
N SER A 14 2.72 -11.92 -8.01
CA SER A 14 4.13 -11.52 -8.04
C SER A 14 4.61 -11.00 -9.41
N ARG A 15 3.92 -11.35 -10.51
CA ARG A 15 4.30 -10.86 -11.85
C ARG A 15 4.06 -9.36 -12.02
N ALA A 16 2.96 -8.83 -11.50
CA ALA A 16 2.65 -7.41 -11.61
C ALA A 16 3.70 -6.53 -10.89
N ILE A 17 4.20 -7.00 -9.75
CA ILE A 17 5.27 -6.33 -8.99
C ILE A 17 6.57 -6.33 -9.78
N LEU A 18 6.91 -7.43 -10.46
CA LEU A 18 8.10 -7.50 -11.31
C LEU A 18 8.03 -6.52 -12.47
N ASP A 19 6.93 -6.53 -13.22
CA ASP A 19 6.77 -5.63 -14.37
C ASP A 19 6.78 -4.14 -13.93
N ALA A 20 6.18 -3.84 -12.76
CA ALA A 20 6.25 -2.50 -12.16
C ALA A 20 7.67 -2.14 -11.70
N SER A 21 8.46 -3.09 -11.18
CA SER A 21 9.86 -2.87 -10.77
C SER A 21 10.81 -2.61 -11.93
N GLU A 22 10.44 -3.03 -13.14
CA GLU A 22 11.18 -2.73 -14.37
C GLU A 22 10.87 -1.32 -14.91
N THR A 23 9.86 -0.65 -14.37
CA THR A 23 9.34 0.61 -14.94
C THR A 23 9.31 1.76 -13.93
N TRP A 24 8.52 1.65 -12.86
CA TRP A 24 8.22 2.79 -11.97
C TRP A 24 8.35 2.49 -10.47
N LEU A 25 8.54 1.22 -10.07
CA LEU A 25 8.85 0.85 -8.69
C LEU A 25 10.36 0.67 -8.49
N GLU A 26 10.92 1.36 -7.50
CA GLU A 26 12.27 1.07 -7.02
C GLU A 26 12.21 -0.02 -5.95
N THR A 27 13.07 -1.03 -6.09
CA THR A 27 13.16 -2.11 -5.12
C THR A 27 14.35 -1.89 -4.20
N ARG A 28 14.12 -1.98 -2.89
CA ARG A 28 15.16 -1.74 -1.88
C ARG A 28 15.23 -2.90 -0.89
N PRO A 29 16.39 -3.53 -0.72
CA PRO A 29 16.59 -4.47 0.37
C PRO A 29 16.65 -3.71 1.70
N LEU A 30 16.12 -4.30 2.77
CA LEU A 30 16.26 -3.74 4.10
C LEU A 30 17.74 -3.74 4.55
N SER A 31 18.20 -2.65 5.11
CA SER A 31 19.43 -2.56 5.90
C SER A 31 19.33 -3.44 7.17
N PRO A 32 20.47 -3.75 7.83
CA PRO A 32 20.44 -4.48 9.10
C PRO A 32 19.57 -3.80 10.16
N LYS A 33 19.55 -2.46 10.21
CA LYS A 33 18.76 -1.71 11.17
C LYS A 33 17.27 -1.83 10.91
N GLU A 34 16.85 -1.69 9.65
CA GLU A 34 15.44 -1.84 9.26
C GLU A 34 14.93 -3.27 9.52
N ARG A 35 15.77 -4.30 9.34
CA ARG A 35 15.40 -5.68 9.71
C ARG A 35 15.20 -5.83 11.21
N GLU A 36 16.09 -5.27 12.02
CA GLU A 36 15.93 -5.28 13.48
C GLU A 36 14.63 -4.59 13.92
N ASP A 37 14.30 -3.47 13.29
CA ASP A 37 13.08 -2.72 13.58
C ASP A 37 11.82 -3.50 13.13
N ALA A 38 11.86 -4.15 11.97
CA ALA A 38 10.80 -5.04 11.50
C ALA A 38 10.60 -6.25 12.44
N ASP A 39 11.69 -6.89 12.88
CA ASP A 39 11.65 -8.00 13.82
C ASP A 39 11.09 -7.58 15.19
N SER A 40 11.38 -6.35 15.62
CA SER A 40 10.80 -5.76 16.83
C SER A 40 9.29 -5.56 16.71
N LEU A 41 8.81 -5.11 15.54
CA LEU A 41 7.38 -4.98 15.24
C LEU A 41 6.68 -6.34 15.23
N LEU A 42 7.27 -7.34 14.58
CA LEU A 42 6.74 -8.70 14.52
C LEU A 42 6.53 -9.34 15.90
N ARG A 43 7.43 -9.06 16.86
CA ARG A 43 7.29 -9.56 18.24
C ARG A 43 6.29 -8.77 19.07
N GLY A 44 6.09 -7.49 18.76
CA GLY A 44 5.36 -6.54 19.60
C GLY A 44 3.95 -6.19 19.12
N ALA A 45 3.58 -6.58 17.90
CA ALA A 45 2.30 -6.22 17.29
C ALA A 45 1.72 -7.36 16.44
N PRO A 46 0.39 -7.45 16.31
CA PRO A 46 -0.28 -8.47 15.52
C PRO A 46 -0.25 -8.13 14.02
N VAL A 47 0.95 -7.98 13.45
CA VAL A 47 1.19 -7.68 12.03
C VAL A 47 1.95 -8.81 11.35
N GLY A 48 1.75 -8.96 10.05
CA GLY A 48 2.51 -9.87 9.21
C GLY A 48 3.93 -9.37 8.93
N ARG A 49 4.80 -10.26 8.44
CA ARG A 49 6.19 -9.93 8.11
C ARG A 49 6.30 -8.83 7.05
N GLY A 50 5.55 -8.93 5.96
CA GLY A 50 5.57 -7.89 4.92
C GLY A 50 5.10 -6.53 5.42
N GLU A 51 4.13 -6.48 6.33
CA GLU A 51 3.67 -5.23 6.95
C GLU A 51 4.75 -4.63 7.85
N ALA A 52 5.37 -5.45 8.71
CA ALA A 52 6.46 -5.02 9.58
C ALA A 52 7.66 -4.49 8.79
N GLU A 53 8.05 -5.18 7.71
CA GLU A 53 9.14 -4.77 6.82
C GLU A 53 8.80 -3.48 6.05
N THR A 54 7.57 -3.36 5.55
CA THR A 54 7.09 -2.14 4.89
C THR A 54 7.11 -0.95 5.85
N LEU A 55 6.63 -1.13 7.09
CA LEU A 55 6.61 -0.07 8.10
C LEU A 55 8.00 0.35 8.55
N ALA A 56 8.91 -0.61 8.75
CA ALA A 56 10.30 -0.31 9.10
C ALA A 56 11.01 0.49 8.00
N LEU A 57 10.82 0.10 6.74
CA LEU A 57 11.37 0.82 5.58
C LEU A 57 10.73 2.21 5.40
N ALA A 58 9.42 2.32 5.52
CA ALA A 58 8.74 3.61 5.41
C ALA A 58 9.21 4.59 6.51
N ALA A 59 9.39 4.09 7.74
CA ALA A 59 9.89 4.88 8.85
C ALA A 59 11.34 5.35 8.63
N SER A 60 12.23 4.49 8.13
CA SER A 60 13.63 4.86 7.88
C SER A 60 13.77 5.89 6.75
N LEU A 61 12.89 5.81 5.74
CA LEU A 61 12.86 6.74 4.61
C LEU A 61 12.12 8.05 4.93
N GLY A 62 11.37 8.11 6.04
CA GLY A 62 10.49 9.25 6.34
C GLY A 62 9.36 9.40 5.30
N MET A 63 8.89 8.28 4.75
CA MET A 63 7.86 8.23 3.70
C MET A 63 6.57 7.58 4.21
N ALA A 64 5.47 7.81 3.51
CA ALA A 64 4.21 7.14 3.81
C ALA A 64 4.22 5.68 3.32
N ALA A 65 3.68 4.77 4.12
CA ALA A 65 3.43 3.39 3.72
C ALA A 65 2.05 3.27 3.02
N LEU A 66 2.01 2.62 1.86
CA LEU A 66 0.74 2.30 1.17
C LEU A 66 0.19 0.98 1.72
N MET A 67 -0.90 1.04 2.49
CA MET A 67 -1.45 -0.09 3.22
C MET A 67 -2.96 0.04 3.38
N ASP A 68 -3.69 -1.07 3.27
CA ASP A 68 -5.14 -1.12 3.51
C ASP A 68 -5.53 -1.98 4.72
N ASP A 69 -4.56 -2.69 5.35
CA ASP A 69 -4.82 -3.46 6.56
C ASP A 69 -4.98 -2.53 7.79
N ARG A 70 -6.12 -2.66 8.46
CA ARG A 70 -6.47 -1.77 9.57
C ARG A 70 -5.54 -1.91 10.76
N VAL A 71 -5.11 -3.13 11.08
CA VAL A 71 -4.24 -3.42 12.21
C VAL A 71 -2.85 -2.85 11.94
N ALA A 72 -2.32 -3.04 10.72
CA ALA A 72 -1.05 -2.45 10.31
C ALA A 72 -1.07 -0.91 10.36
N ILE A 73 -2.16 -0.28 9.89
CA ILE A 73 -2.34 1.17 9.96
C ILE A 73 -2.35 1.67 11.41
N ASP A 74 -3.05 0.97 12.31
CA ASP A 74 -3.10 1.36 13.71
C ASP A 74 -1.71 1.25 14.38
N VAL A 75 -0.93 0.23 14.02
CA VAL A 75 0.47 0.07 14.45
C VAL A 75 1.36 1.19 13.90
N ALA A 76 1.25 1.51 12.61
CA ALA A 76 2.01 2.59 11.97
C ALA A 76 1.81 3.94 12.68
N ARG A 77 0.55 4.25 12.99
CA ARG A 77 0.16 5.49 13.69
C ARG A 77 0.77 5.59 15.09
N ILE A 78 0.80 4.50 15.86
CA ILE A 78 1.46 4.47 17.18
C ILE A 78 2.96 4.76 17.05
N ARG A 79 3.57 4.33 15.95
CA ARG A 79 5.00 4.49 15.67
C ARG A 79 5.35 5.81 14.97
N GLY A 80 4.36 6.63 14.64
CA GLY A 80 4.56 7.89 13.92
C GLY A 80 4.88 7.72 12.44
N THR A 81 4.64 6.55 11.86
CA THR A 81 4.77 6.30 10.42
C THR A 81 3.48 6.70 9.72
N GLU A 82 3.58 7.56 8.71
CA GLU A 82 2.44 7.97 7.91
C GLU A 82 1.96 6.81 7.02
N THR A 83 0.64 6.72 6.80
CA THR A 83 0.06 5.72 5.90
C THR A 83 -0.86 6.36 4.87
N ARG A 84 -1.01 5.70 3.72
CA ARG A 84 -2.01 5.98 2.69
C ARG A 84 -2.77 4.72 2.36
N TRP A 85 -4.06 4.85 2.10
CA TRP A 85 -4.88 3.76 1.56
C TRP A 85 -4.77 3.76 0.04
N THR A 86 -4.92 2.61 -0.59
CA THR A 86 -4.83 2.49 -2.05
C THR A 86 -5.82 3.42 -2.75
N THR A 87 -7.06 3.51 -2.26
CA THR A 87 -8.05 4.42 -2.83
C THR A 87 -7.75 5.89 -2.59
N SER A 88 -7.03 6.24 -1.51
CA SER A 88 -6.63 7.63 -1.25
C SER A 88 -5.68 8.14 -2.31
N VAL A 89 -4.77 7.30 -2.83
CA VAL A 89 -3.85 7.67 -3.90
C VAL A 89 -4.62 8.06 -5.17
N VAL A 90 -5.68 7.33 -5.53
CA VAL A 90 -6.52 7.66 -6.69
C VAL A 90 -7.25 8.99 -6.50
N LEU A 91 -7.81 9.22 -5.30
CA LEU A 91 -8.48 10.48 -4.98
C LEU A 91 -7.53 11.68 -4.97
N GLU A 92 -6.30 11.49 -4.49
CA GLU A 92 -5.24 12.51 -4.53
C GLU A 92 -4.86 12.83 -5.97
N ALA A 93 -4.69 11.82 -6.84
CA ALA A 93 -4.42 12.01 -8.26
C ALA A 93 -5.55 12.77 -8.97
N TYR A 94 -6.82 12.47 -8.66
CA TYR A 94 -7.97 13.23 -9.15
C TYR A 94 -7.93 14.69 -8.70
N ARG A 95 -7.71 14.94 -7.41
CA ARG A 95 -7.63 16.31 -6.86
C ARG A 95 -6.46 17.12 -7.43
N ALA A 96 -5.38 16.44 -7.79
CA ALA A 96 -4.22 17.04 -8.45
C ALA A 96 -4.43 17.27 -9.96
N GLY A 97 -5.54 16.81 -10.54
CA GLY A 97 -5.81 16.89 -11.98
C GLY A 97 -5.02 15.90 -12.84
N ALA A 98 -4.34 14.93 -12.21
CA ALA A 98 -3.64 13.86 -12.92
C ALA A 98 -4.60 12.79 -13.48
N LEU A 99 -5.77 12.66 -12.86
CA LEU A 99 -6.90 11.90 -13.38
C LEU A 99 -8.10 12.84 -13.50
N ASP A 100 -8.90 12.66 -14.56
CA ASP A 100 -10.24 13.23 -14.60
C ASP A 100 -11.22 12.32 -13.83
N ARG A 101 -12.47 12.75 -13.71
CA ARG A 101 -13.49 12.00 -12.97
C ARG A 101 -13.67 10.58 -13.51
N LYS A 102 -13.69 10.44 -14.83
CA LYS A 102 -13.88 9.15 -15.50
C LYS A 102 -12.70 8.22 -15.20
N GLY A 103 -11.47 8.68 -15.40
CA GLY A 103 -10.27 7.92 -15.13
C GLY A 103 -10.12 7.53 -13.66
N ALA A 104 -10.51 8.41 -12.72
CA ALA A 104 -10.52 8.08 -11.30
C ALA A 104 -11.56 6.98 -10.97
N THR A 105 -12.76 7.09 -11.53
CA THR A 105 -13.84 6.09 -11.37
C THR A 105 -13.40 4.73 -11.91
N GLU A 106 -12.95 4.68 -13.16
CA GLU A 106 -12.47 3.45 -13.81
C GLU A 106 -11.30 2.84 -13.04
N THR A 107 -10.37 3.65 -12.51
CA THR A 107 -9.26 3.16 -11.71
C THR A 107 -9.74 2.48 -10.42
N ILE A 108 -10.69 3.06 -9.70
CA ILE A 108 -11.26 2.45 -8.48
C ILE A 108 -11.98 1.15 -8.82
N GLU A 109 -12.80 1.14 -9.88
CA GLU A 109 -13.50 -0.07 -10.32
C GLU A 109 -12.54 -1.19 -10.72
N ASN A 110 -11.46 -0.84 -11.44
CA ASN A 110 -10.41 -1.78 -11.81
C ASN A 110 -9.66 -2.33 -10.59
N LEU A 111 -9.40 -1.51 -9.57
CA LEU A 111 -8.79 -1.98 -8.31
C LEU A 111 -9.70 -3.01 -7.61
N VAL A 112 -11.00 -2.76 -7.53
CA VAL A 112 -11.97 -3.70 -6.95
C VAL A 112 -12.03 -4.98 -7.78
N ALA A 113 -12.09 -4.86 -9.11
CA ALA A 113 -12.09 -6.00 -10.03
C ALA A 113 -10.80 -6.84 -9.93
N ALA A 114 -9.66 -6.19 -9.65
CA ALA A 114 -8.36 -6.84 -9.41
C ALA A 114 -8.23 -7.46 -8.01
N GLY A 115 -9.23 -7.29 -7.14
CA GLY A 115 -9.27 -7.96 -5.83
C GLY A 115 -9.14 -7.04 -4.61
N LEU A 116 -9.13 -5.72 -4.78
CA LEU A 116 -9.18 -4.81 -3.64
C LEU A 116 -10.48 -5.01 -2.86
N TRP A 117 -10.37 -5.54 -1.64
CA TRP A 117 -11.52 -5.76 -0.78
C TRP A 117 -11.95 -4.44 -0.12
N ILE A 118 -13.12 -3.95 -0.52
CA ILE A 118 -13.70 -2.72 0.00
C ILE A 118 -15.16 -2.94 0.35
N ARG A 119 -15.61 -2.38 1.48
CA ARG A 119 -17.03 -2.42 1.81
C ARG A 119 -17.82 -1.56 0.83
N GLN A 120 -19.00 -2.04 0.44
CA GLN A 120 -19.85 -1.36 -0.54
C GLN A 120 -20.21 0.08 -0.11
N ASP A 121 -20.45 0.32 1.17
CA ASP A 121 -20.74 1.66 1.70
C ASP A 121 -19.55 2.62 1.56
N VAL A 122 -18.33 2.11 1.72
CA VAL A 122 -17.10 2.89 1.53
C VAL A 122 -16.88 3.18 0.05
N LEU A 123 -17.07 2.20 -0.83
CA LEU A 123 -16.99 2.40 -2.28
C LEU A 123 -17.94 3.50 -2.75
N LEU A 124 -19.22 3.44 -2.35
CA LEU A 124 -20.22 4.46 -2.71
C LEU A 124 -19.83 5.86 -2.22
N ARG A 125 -19.25 5.97 -1.02
CA ARG A 125 -18.75 7.26 -0.50
C ARG A 125 -17.56 7.81 -1.29
N ILE A 126 -16.65 6.93 -1.70
CA ILE A 126 -15.50 7.31 -2.54
C ILE A 126 -16.00 7.85 -3.88
N LEU A 127 -16.90 7.12 -4.55
CA LEU A 127 -17.47 7.55 -5.84
C LEU A 127 -18.26 8.86 -5.70
N ALA A 128 -19.03 9.02 -4.63
CA ALA A 128 -19.73 10.29 -4.36
C ALA A 128 -18.76 11.47 -4.14
N THR A 129 -17.56 11.22 -3.62
CA THR A 129 -16.53 12.25 -3.43
C THR A 129 -15.99 12.80 -4.75
N LEU A 130 -16.09 12.04 -5.85
CA LEU A 130 -15.69 12.50 -7.18
C LEU A 130 -16.68 13.52 -7.78
N GLY A 131 -17.91 13.60 -7.24
CA GLY A 131 -18.97 14.52 -7.69
C GLY A 131 -19.92 13.92 -8.73
N PRO A 132 -21.04 14.62 -9.06
CA PRO A 132 -21.96 14.21 -10.12
C PRO A 132 -21.30 14.29 -11.51
N ASP A 133 -21.89 13.59 -12.48
CA ASP A 133 -21.62 13.77 -13.91
C ASP A 133 -22.12 15.14 -14.42
#